data_AF-A0A960SF25-F1
#
_entry.id   AF-A0A960SF25-F1
#
_cell.length_a   1.000
_cell.length_b   1.000
_cell.length_c   1.000
_cell.angle_alpha   90.00
_cell.angle_beta   90.00
_cell.angle_gamma   90.00
#
_symmetry.space_group_name_H-M   'P 1'
#
loop_
_entity.id
_entity.type
_entity.pdbx_description
1 polymer ?
#
loop_
_entity_poly.entity_id
_entity_poly.type
_entity_poly.pdbx_seq_one_letter_code
_entity_poly.pdbx_strand_id
1 'polypeptide(L)'
;PVHLEAVDLDQDSDLEILVASMSVVFPNNDPIGFLYIMENDGEEHFKVRPILENVLRVTDVRSGDFNGDGELDLAVGQFGYDQGEIRWMERTGLWEFKSHTLLNLSGTVNVCVADYDGNGTQDIAAQVSQQWEEIHLFLNDGKGNFSDKVVFGSTNEDFASSGMSLGDLNQDGRPDLLFTNGDGFGPTPVPGARPWHGVQWLENTGSGNFEYRRIGDLPGAYSPVQCDLDRDGNLDVIAASCFNDWFKPKHESLAWFRNNGDMTFTKHILAYDPTHLLTLAVANLFGTGEPWIVSGAFHAWPPYEEMTRLLIWEPQPNP
;
A
#
# COMPACT_ATOMS: atom_id res chain seq x y z
N PRO A 1 4.66 -8.75 11.06
CA PRO A 1 3.59 -7.88 10.50
C PRO A 1 4.18 -7.00 9.40
N VAL A 2 3.42 -6.79 8.33
CA VAL A 2 3.83 -5.97 7.17
C VAL A 2 2.75 -4.98 6.76
N HIS A 3 1.51 -5.22 7.17
CA HIS A 3 0.40 -4.29 7.01
C HIS A 3 -0.51 -4.31 8.24
N LEU A 4 -1.10 -3.16 8.56
CA LEU A 4 -2.07 -2.96 9.64
C LEU A 4 -3.22 -2.07 9.15
N GLU A 5 -4.46 -2.44 9.45
CA GLU A 5 -5.64 -1.60 9.25
C GLU A 5 -6.38 -1.44 10.58
N ALA A 6 -6.70 -0.20 10.96
CA ALA A 6 -7.55 0.08 12.10
C ALA A 6 -9.00 0.23 11.62
N VAL A 7 -9.91 -0.60 12.13
CA VAL A 7 -11.30 -0.67 11.67
C VAL A 7 -12.20 -1.22 12.76
N ASP A 8 -13.41 -0.67 12.87
CA ASP A 8 -14.50 -1.22 13.70
C ASP A 8 -15.10 -2.43 12.97
N LEU A 9 -14.56 -3.62 13.23
CA LEU A 9 -14.92 -4.82 12.50
C LEU A 9 -16.14 -5.50 13.10
N ASP A 10 -16.33 -5.44 14.42
CA ASP A 10 -17.47 -6.06 15.08
C ASP A 10 -18.64 -5.11 15.39
N GLN A 11 -18.53 -3.83 15.01
CA GLN A 11 -19.57 -2.81 15.07
C GLN A 11 -19.91 -2.34 16.49
N ASP A 12 -18.94 -2.37 17.40
CA ASP A 12 -19.09 -1.88 18.77
C ASP A 12 -18.56 -0.45 18.98
N SER A 13 -18.05 0.17 17.90
CA SER A 13 -17.49 1.53 17.83
C SER A 13 -16.10 1.71 18.44
N ASP A 14 -15.43 0.65 18.90
CA ASP A 14 -13.98 0.66 18.99
C ASP A 14 -13.31 0.16 17.70
N LEU A 15 -12.03 0.53 17.54
CA LEU A 15 -11.26 0.10 16.39
C LEU A 15 -10.42 -1.11 16.79
N GLU A 16 -10.64 -2.21 16.08
CA GLU A 16 -9.74 -3.33 16.05
C GLU A 16 -8.56 -3.03 15.15
N ILE A 17 -7.51 -3.84 15.28
CA ILE A 17 -6.37 -3.78 14.36
C ILE A 17 -6.27 -5.11 13.62
N LEU A 18 -6.55 -5.07 12.32
CA LEU A 18 -6.29 -6.17 11.40
C LEU A 18 -4.80 -6.24 11.08
N VAL A 19 -4.18 -7.41 11.21
CA VAL A 19 -2.73 -7.56 11.05
C VAL A 19 -2.37 -8.62 10.02
N ALA A 20 -1.77 -8.21 8.91
CA ALA A 20 -1.11 -9.10 7.97
C ALA A 20 0.35 -9.33 8.38
N SER A 21 0.79 -10.58 8.37
CA SER A 21 2.17 -10.93 8.69
C SER A 21 2.75 -11.96 7.72
N MET A 22 3.87 -11.60 7.11
CA MET A 22 4.68 -12.52 6.32
C MET A 22 5.55 -13.47 7.16
N SER A 23 5.77 -13.15 8.44
CA SER A 23 6.79 -13.73 9.34
C SER A 23 8.23 -13.55 8.88
N VAL A 24 8.58 -13.95 7.65
CA VAL A 24 9.88 -13.73 7.01
C VAL A 24 9.69 -12.87 5.77
N VAL A 25 10.43 -11.76 5.69
CA VAL A 25 10.33 -10.79 4.58
C VAL A 25 10.83 -11.36 3.26
N PHE A 26 11.84 -12.23 3.29
CA PHE A 26 12.36 -12.85 2.07
C PHE A 26 11.37 -13.88 1.49
N PRO A 27 11.17 -13.88 0.15
CA PRO A 27 10.32 -14.84 -0.53
C PRO A 27 10.56 -16.28 -0.12
N ASN A 28 9.49 -16.94 0.34
CA ASN A 28 9.49 -18.33 0.80
C ASN A 28 8.08 -18.92 0.61
N ASN A 29 7.99 -20.17 0.14
CA ASN A 29 6.75 -20.94 0.02
C ASN A 29 6.32 -21.66 1.30
N ASP A 30 7.13 -21.63 2.35
CA ASP A 30 6.76 -22.23 3.62
C ASP A 30 5.46 -21.59 4.15
N PRO A 31 4.54 -22.39 4.72
CA PRO A 31 3.29 -21.91 5.29
C PRO A 31 3.56 -21.24 6.65
N ILE A 32 4.14 -20.03 6.62
CA ILE A 32 4.55 -19.26 7.81
C ILE A 32 3.81 -17.92 7.93
N GLY A 33 2.89 -17.63 7.03
CA GLY A 33 2.06 -16.42 7.05
C GLY A 33 0.98 -16.49 8.13
N PHE A 34 0.61 -15.32 8.63
CA PHE A 34 -0.46 -15.14 9.61
C PHE A 34 -1.33 -13.94 9.25
N LEU A 35 -2.63 -14.09 9.47
CA LEU A 35 -3.59 -13.01 9.57
C LEU A 35 -4.27 -13.12 10.93
N TYR A 36 -4.25 -12.05 11.71
CA TYR A 36 -4.91 -12.01 13.01
C TYR A 36 -5.48 -10.62 13.29
N ILE A 37 -6.46 -10.61 14.19
CA ILE A 37 -7.13 -9.40 14.67
C ILE A 37 -6.61 -9.14 16.07
N MET A 38 -6.31 -7.90 16.38
CA MET A 38 -6.15 -7.42 17.74
C MET A 38 -7.50 -6.80 18.13
N GLU A 39 -8.34 -7.61 18.78
CA GLU A 39 -9.67 -7.26 19.29
C GLU A 39 -9.51 -6.24 20.42
N ASN A 40 -10.11 -5.06 20.28
CA ASN A 40 -10.12 -4.05 21.33
C ASN A 40 -11.24 -4.36 22.34
N ASP A 41 -11.09 -3.92 23.58
CA ASP A 41 -12.07 -4.13 24.65
C ASP A 41 -12.80 -2.83 25.04
N GLY A 42 -12.73 -1.80 24.19
CA GLY A 42 -13.14 -0.43 24.47
C GLY A 42 -12.20 0.36 25.38
N GLU A 43 -11.18 -0.26 25.97
CA GLU A 43 -10.20 0.39 26.87
C GLU A 43 -8.76 0.34 26.30
N GLU A 44 -8.61 0.05 25.01
CA GLU A 44 -7.32 -0.12 24.32
C GLU A 44 -6.50 -1.31 24.84
N HIS A 45 -7.14 -2.31 25.45
CA HIS A 45 -6.52 -3.61 25.73
C HIS A 45 -6.82 -4.61 24.62
N PHE A 46 -5.76 -5.03 23.94
CA PHE A 46 -5.91 -5.85 22.75
C PHE A 46 -5.80 -7.35 23.03
N LYS A 47 -6.80 -8.12 22.58
CA LYS A 47 -6.77 -9.58 22.55
C LYS A 47 -6.51 -10.10 21.13
N VAL A 48 -5.51 -10.96 20.98
CA VAL A 48 -5.17 -11.54 19.67
C VAL A 48 -6.14 -12.65 19.29
N ARG A 49 -6.76 -12.53 18.11
CA ARG A 49 -7.65 -13.51 17.47
C ARG A 49 -7.03 -13.99 16.15
N PRO A 50 -6.49 -15.22 16.07
CA PRO A 50 -5.97 -15.74 14.81
C PRO A 50 -7.11 -16.01 13.83
N ILE A 51 -6.93 -15.60 12.57
CA ILE A 51 -7.88 -15.81 11.46
C ILE A 51 -7.31 -16.77 10.42
N LEU A 52 -6.06 -16.55 10.00
CA LEU A 52 -5.29 -17.49 9.20
C LEU A 52 -3.97 -17.80 9.89
N GLU A 53 -3.62 -19.08 9.93
CA GLU A 53 -2.36 -19.59 10.45
C GLU A 53 -1.80 -20.64 9.51
N ASN A 54 -0.48 -20.74 9.44
CA ASN A 54 0.21 -21.70 8.59
C ASN A 54 -0.25 -21.62 7.12
N VAL A 55 -0.30 -20.40 6.59
CA VAL A 55 -0.62 -20.13 5.18
C VAL A 55 0.57 -19.49 4.47
N LEU A 56 0.48 -19.28 3.15
CA LEU A 56 1.44 -18.44 2.45
C LEU A 56 1.51 -17.05 3.09
N ARG A 57 2.68 -16.42 3.01
CA ARG A 57 2.97 -15.14 3.68
C ARG A 57 1.88 -14.11 3.34
N VAL A 58 1.19 -13.60 4.37
CA VAL A 58 0.13 -12.61 4.18
C VAL A 58 0.80 -11.24 4.05
N THR A 59 0.65 -10.64 2.87
CA THR A 59 1.33 -9.39 2.52
C THR A 59 0.48 -8.18 2.81
N ASP A 60 -0.82 -8.32 2.63
CA ASP A 60 -1.77 -7.25 2.86
C ASP A 60 -3.14 -7.79 3.26
N VAL A 61 -3.89 -6.97 4.01
CA VAL A 61 -5.29 -7.20 4.34
C VAL A 61 -6.04 -5.87 4.35
N ARG A 62 -7.23 -5.87 3.75
CA ARG A 62 -8.19 -4.75 3.80
C ARG A 62 -9.57 -5.25 4.18
N SER A 63 -10.34 -4.43 4.87
CA SER A 63 -11.75 -4.67 5.18
C SER A 63 -12.69 -4.08 4.12
N GLY A 64 -13.89 -4.67 3.98
CA GLY A 64 -14.95 -4.13 3.13
C GLY A 64 -16.24 -4.95 3.18
N ASP A 65 -17.40 -4.35 2.91
CA ASP A 65 -18.68 -5.05 2.73
C ASP A 65 -18.81 -5.46 1.26
N PHE A 66 -18.37 -6.68 0.93
CA PHE A 66 -18.31 -7.16 -0.44
C PHE A 66 -19.58 -7.88 -0.90
N ASN A 67 -20.46 -8.29 0.02
CA ASN A 67 -21.69 -9.03 -0.30
C ASN A 67 -22.97 -8.23 0.02
N GLY A 68 -22.86 -7.01 0.54
CA GLY A 68 -23.94 -6.09 0.83
C GLY A 68 -24.77 -6.50 2.05
N ASP A 69 -24.23 -7.31 2.96
CA ASP A 69 -24.92 -7.74 4.18
C ASP A 69 -24.73 -6.79 5.36
N GLY A 70 -23.86 -5.77 5.19
CA GLY A 70 -23.56 -4.76 6.18
C GLY A 70 -22.52 -5.20 7.21
N GLU A 71 -21.96 -6.40 7.11
CA GLU A 71 -20.80 -6.84 7.89
C GLU A 71 -19.51 -6.69 7.07
N LEU A 72 -18.41 -6.35 7.73
CA LEU A 72 -17.12 -6.22 7.05
C LEU A 72 -16.47 -7.59 6.85
N ASP A 73 -16.19 -7.90 5.58
CA ASP A 73 -15.39 -8.99 5.08
C ASP A 73 -13.91 -8.57 4.93
N LEU A 74 -13.05 -9.48 4.45
CA LEU A 74 -11.63 -9.21 4.24
C LEU A 74 -11.17 -9.50 2.80
N ALA A 75 -10.40 -8.59 2.22
CA ALA A 75 -9.59 -8.82 1.02
C ALA A 75 -8.14 -9.08 1.43
N VAL A 76 -7.59 -10.23 1.03
CA VAL A 76 -6.29 -10.71 1.53
C VAL A 76 -5.35 -11.02 0.37
N GLY A 77 -4.16 -10.42 0.42
CA GLY A 77 -3.05 -10.72 -0.47
C GLY A 77 -2.05 -11.68 0.17
N GLN A 78 -1.62 -12.70 -0.57
CA GLN A 78 -0.62 -13.66 -0.11
C GLN A 78 0.46 -13.88 -1.17
N PHE A 79 1.70 -13.97 -0.71
CA PHE A 79 2.86 -14.10 -1.59
C PHE A 79 3.97 -14.99 -1.01
N GLY A 80 4.16 -16.15 -1.62
CA GLY A 80 5.29 -17.03 -1.39
C GLY A 80 6.56 -16.60 -2.12
N TYR A 81 7.25 -17.58 -2.73
CA TYR A 81 8.32 -17.38 -3.70
C TYR A 81 7.78 -17.41 -5.13
N ASP A 82 7.14 -18.51 -5.52
CA ASP A 82 6.47 -18.70 -6.82
C ASP A 82 4.99 -19.08 -6.66
N GLN A 83 4.48 -19.03 -5.43
CA GLN A 83 3.08 -19.26 -5.08
C GLN A 83 2.47 -17.99 -4.52
N GLY A 84 1.15 -17.86 -4.60
CA GLY A 84 0.42 -16.75 -4.04
C GLY A 84 -1.02 -16.77 -4.48
N GLU A 85 -1.78 -15.86 -3.91
CA GLU A 85 -3.20 -15.72 -4.18
C GLU A 85 -3.74 -14.40 -3.68
N ILE A 86 -4.87 -14.02 -4.26
CA ILE A 86 -5.74 -12.94 -3.81
C ILE A 86 -7.06 -13.60 -3.42
N ARG A 87 -7.55 -13.30 -2.22
CA ARG A 87 -8.74 -13.91 -1.66
C ARG A 87 -9.70 -12.86 -1.13
N TRP A 88 -10.98 -13.15 -1.27
CA TRP A 88 -12.05 -12.55 -0.47
C TRP A 88 -12.40 -13.53 0.64
N MET A 89 -12.49 -13.06 1.88
CA MET A 89 -12.91 -13.83 3.03
C MET A 89 -14.23 -13.27 3.56
N GLU A 90 -15.31 -13.97 3.22
CA GLU A 90 -16.70 -13.69 3.61
C GLU A 90 -16.86 -13.93 5.11
N ARG A 91 -17.33 -12.94 5.86
CA ARG A 91 -17.66 -13.11 7.28
C ARG A 91 -18.89 -14.00 7.41
N THR A 92 -18.79 -15.00 8.26
CA THR A 92 -19.90 -15.94 8.54
C THR A 92 -20.29 -15.96 10.02
N GLY A 93 -19.56 -15.22 10.84
CA GLY A 93 -19.76 -15.05 12.28
C GLY A 93 -18.72 -14.10 12.86
N LEU A 94 -18.85 -13.76 14.14
CA LEU A 94 -17.87 -12.92 14.83
C LEU A 94 -16.48 -13.60 14.81
N TRP A 95 -15.53 -12.99 14.11
CA TRP A 95 -14.17 -13.52 13.88
C TRP A 95 -14.12 -14.83 13.06
N GLU A 96 -15.21 -15.23 12.41
CA GLU A 96 -15.27 -16.43 11.57
C GLU A 96 -15.43 -16.02 10.11
N PHE A 97 -14.54 -16.52 9.26
CA PHE A 97 -14.50 -16.15 7.85
C PHE A 97 -14.39 -17.38 6.94
N LYS A 98 -15.12 -17.35 5.83
CA LYS A 98 -15.09 -18.33 4.75
C LYS A 98 -14.32 -17.77 3.56
N SER A 99 -13.28 -18.49 3.14
CA SER A 99 -12.39 -18.04 2.07
C SER A 99 -12.92 -18.37 0.67
N HIS A 100 -12.81 -17.40 -0.23
CA HIS A 100 -13.06 -17.49 -1.67
C HIS A 100 -11.81 -17.00 -2.41
N THR A 101 -11.19 -17.86 -3.22
CA THR A 101 -10.03 -17.45 -4.03
C THR A 101 -10.50 -16.65 -5.24
N LEU A 102 -10.02 -15.42 -5.36
CA LEU A 102 -10.28 -14.56 -6.52
C LEU A 102 -9.27 -14.85 -7.64
N LEU A 103 -8.00 -15.02 -7.28
CA LEU A 103 -6.93 -15.32 -8.23
C LEU A 103 -5.82 -16.15 -7.58
N ASN A 104 -5.32 -17.17 -8.29
CA ASN A 104 -4.14 -17.94 -7.90
C ASN A 104 -2.93 -17.42 -8.68
N LEU A 105 -2.20 -16.46 -8.11
CA LEU A 105 -1.06 -15.80 -8.73
C LEU A 105 -0.04 -15.39 -7.66
N SER A 106 1.25 -15.62 -7.91
CA SER A 106 2.33 -15.14 -7.03
C SER A 106 2.49 -13.62 -7.17
N GLY A 107 3.13 -12.99 -6.18
CA GLY A 107 3.61 -11.61 -6.29
C GLY A 107 2.72 -10.54 -5.66
N THR A 108 1.55 -10.89 -5.09
CA THR A 108 0.66 -9.91 -4.48
C THR A 108 1.32 -9.19 -3.30
N VAL A 109 1.55 -7.88 -3.43
CA VAL A 109 2.21 -7.06 -2.40
C VAL A 109 1.27 -6.08 -1.70
N ASN A 110 0.24 -5.60 -2.40
CA ASN A 110 -0.74 -4.68 -1.83
C ASN A 110 -2.15 -4.91 -2.36
N VAL A 111 -3.13 -4.56 -1.53
CA VAL A 111 -4.55 -4.58 -1.85
C VAL A 111 -5.20 -3.25 -1.42
N CYS A 112 -6.07 -2.69 -2.26
CA CYS A 112 -6.83 -1.47 -1.99
C CYS A 112 -8.31 -1.68 -2.31
N VAL A 113 -9.20 -1.19 -1.44
CA VAL A 113 -10.65 -1.39 -1.56
C VAL A 113 -11.34 -0.05 -1.77
N ALA A 114 -12.12 0.08 -2.85
CA ALA A 114 -12.93 1.26 -3.17
C ALA A 114 -13.98 0.92 -4.25
N ASP A 115 -14.93 1.82 -4.52
CA ASP A 115 -15.85 1.70 -5.67
C ASP A 115 -15.17 2.29 -6.92
N TYR A 116 -14.51 1.47 -7.73
CA TYR A 116 -13.73 1.94 -8.88
C TYR A 116 -14.56 2.07 -10.15
N ASP A 117 -15.72 1.40 -10.26
CA ASP A 117 -16.60 1.52 -11.42
C ASP A 117 -17.80 2.46 -11.24
N GLY A 118 -18.03 2.93 -10.02
CA GLY A 118 -19.10 3.87 -9.67
C GLY A 118 -20.46 3.19 -9.50
N ASN A 119 -20.49 1.88 -9.24
CA ASN A 119 -21.73 1.11 -9.11
C ASN A 119 -22.28 1.11 -7.66
N GLY A 120 -21.57 1.73 -6.71
CA GLY A 120 -21.94 1.82 -5.30
C GLY A 120 -21.54 0.61 -4.45
N THR A 121 -20.71 -0.29 -4.98
CA THR A 121 -20.21 -1.49 -4.27
C THR A 121 -18.69 -1.43 -4.17
N GLN A 122 -18.13 -2.12 -3.18
CA GLN A 122 -16.69 -2.14 -2.99
C GLN A 122 -16.02 -3.18 -3.90
N ASP A 123 -15.08 -2.70 -4.71
CA ASP A 123 -14.19 -3.47 -5.57
C ASP A 123 -12.82 -3.65 -4.91
N ILE A 124 -11.98 -4.50 -5.48
CA ILE A 124 -10.63 -4.78 -4.97
C ILE A 124 -9.60 -4.50 -6.08
N ALA A 125 -8.62 -3.64 -5.81
CA ALA A 125 -7.42 -3.49 -6.63
C ALA A 125 -6.24 -4.19 -5.96
N ALA A 126 -5.51 -5.04 -6.69
CA ALA A 126 -4.36 -5.79 -6.18
C ALA A 126 -3.12 -5.54 -7.02
N GLN A 127 -2.03 -5.14 -6.37
CA GLN A 127 -0.72 -4.97 -7.01
C GLN A 127 0.06 -6.28 -6.94
N VAL A 128 0.46 -6.78 -8.10
CA VAL A 128 1.20 -8.02 -8.28
C VAL A 128 2.59 -7.70 -8.83
N SER A 129 3.61 -7.96 -8.03
CA SER A 129 5.02 -7.65 -8.31
C SER A 129 5.78 -8.81 -8.97
N GLN A 130 7.06 -8.59 -9.25
CA GLN A 130 8.02 -9.57 -9.76
C GLN A 130 7.72 -10.08 -11.17
N GLN A 131 7.35 -11.35 -11.33
CA GLN A 131 7.21 -11.94 -12.65
C GLN A 131 6.08 -11.29 -13.48
N TRP A 132 5.12 -10.65 -12.81
CA TRP A 132 3.90 -10.15 -13.43
C TRP A 132 3.94 -8.63 -13.62
N GLU A 133 4.26 -7.87 -12.57
CA GLU A 133 4.29 -6.39 -12.59
C GLU A 133 2.97 -5.79 -13.12
N GLU A 134 1.87 -6.32 -12.58
CA GLU A 134 0.50 -6.04 -12.97
C GLU A 134 -0.30 -5.43 -11.81
N ILE A 135 -1.34 -4.67 -12.14
CA ILE A 135 -2.39 -4.28 -11.20
C ILE A 135 -3.70 -4.90 -11.71
N HIS A 136 -4.27 -5.76 -10.89
CA HIS A 136 -5.56 -6.40 -11.13
C HIS A 136 -6.67 -5.60 -10.46
N LEU A 137 -7.80 -5.45 -11.14
CA LEU A 137 -9.04 -4.90 -10.60
C LEU A 137 -10.12 -5.99 -10.61
N PHE A 138 -10.58 -6.35 -9.42
CA PHE A 138 -11.71 -7.25 -9.21
C PHE A 138 -12.97 -6.42 -8.99
N LEU A 139 -13.77 -6.29 -10.03
CA LEU A 139 -15.05 -5.59 -10.00
C LEU A 139 -16.13 -6.47 -9.35
N ASN A 140 -16.82 -5.94 -8.37
CA ASN A 140 -17.83 -6.61 -7.58
C ASN A 140 -19.25 -6.25 -8.05
N ASP A 141 -20.19 -7.20 -7.98
CA ASP A 141 -21.61 -6.96 -8.22
C ASP A 141 -22.41 -6.62 -6.94
N GLY A 142 -21.72 -6.46 -5.82
CA GLY A 142 -22.28 -6.21 -4.50
C GLY A 142 -22.91 -7.43 -3.84
N LYS A 143 -22.68 -8.63 -4.39
CA LYS A 143 -23.15 -9.91 -3.84
C LYS A 143 -22.00 -10.90 -3.69
N GLY A 144 -20.77 -10.40 -3.69
CA GLY A 144 -19.56 -11.20 -3.63
C GLY A 144 -19.20 -11.91 -4.95
N ASN A 145 -19.79 -11.52 -6.09
CA ASN A 145 -19.35 -12.04 -7.38
C ASN A 145 -18.37 -11.05 -8.02
N PHE A 146 -17.12 -11.47 -8.12
CA PHE A 146 -16.04 -10.65 -8.66
C PHE A 146 -15.70 -11.02 -10.10
N SER A 147 -15.40 -10.02 -10.92
CA SER A 147 -14.80 -10.17 -12.25
C SER A 147 -13.42 -9.51 -12.29
N ASP A 148 -12.41 -10.26 -12.73
CA ASP A 148 -11.02 -9.82 -12.81
C ASP A 148 -10.72 -9.12 -14.14
N LYS A 149 -9.90 -8.06 -14.09
CA LYS A 149 -9.22 -7.48 -15.24
C LYS A 149 -7.89 -6.84 -14.84
N VAL A 150 -6.91 -6.91 -15.72
CA VAL A 150 -5.64 -6.17 -15.57
C VAL A 150 -5.83 -4.73 -16.05
N VAL A 151 -5.55 -3.75 -15.19
CA VAL A 151 -5.67 -2.31 -15.47
C VAL A 151 -4.32 -1.64 -15.73
N PHE A 152 -3.22 -2.29 -15.36
CA PHE A 152 -1.86 -1.91 -15.69
C PHE A 152 -0.99 -3.16 -15.74
N GLY A 153 -0.04 -3.20 -16.69
CA GLY A 153 0.97 -4.25 -16.78
C GLY A 153 2.25 -3.70 -17.38
N SER A 154 3.38 -3.95 -16.72
CA SER A 154 4.70 -3.58 -17.21
C SER A 154 5.24 -4.64 -18.17
N THR A 155 5.88 -4.24 -19.26
CA THR A 155 6.65 -5.18 -20.11
C THR A 155 8.05 -5.47 -19.54
N ASN A 156 8.42 -4.83 -18.44
CA ASN A 156 9.67 -5.05 -17.72
C ASN A 156 9.38 -5.90 -16.50
N GLU A 157 9.81 -7.16 -16.50
CA GLU A 157 9.70 -8.10 -15.37
C GLU A 157 10.56 -7.66 -14.16
N ASP A 158 11.50 -6.73 -14.34
CA ASP A 158 12.29 -6.11 -13.26
C ASP A 158 11.72 -4.74 -12.85
N PHE A 159 10.44 -4.45 -13.12
CA PHE A 159 9.85 -3.14 -12.86
C PHE A 159 9.83 -2.77 -11.37
N ALA A 160 9.77 -3.78 -10.51
CA ALA A 160 9.99 -3.70 -9.07
C ALA A 160 8.88 -2.95 -8.31
N SER A 161 7.62 -3.28 -8.61
CA SER A 161 6.43 -2.82 -7.88
C SER A 161 6.61 -2.97 -6.37
N SER A 162 6.39 -1.89 -5.63
CA SER A 162 6.81 -1.79 -4.22
C SER A 162 5.73 -1.35 -3.23
N GLY A 163 4.77 -0.55 -3.68
CA GLY A 163 3.74 0.02 -2.82
C GLY A 163 2.57 0.55 -3.64
N MET A 164 1.36 0.51 -3.06
CA MET A 164 0.15 1.07 -3.65
C MET A 164 -0.74 1.70 -2.57
N SER A 165 -1.43 2.78 -2.92
CA SER A 165 -2.37 3.50 -2.07
C SER A 165 -3.52 4.10 -2.89
N LEU A 166 -4.62 4.42 -2.22
CA LEU A 166 -5.76 5.12 -2.81
C LEU A 166 -5.47 6.61 -2.99
N GLY A 167 -5.97 7.16 -4.11
CA GLY A 167 -5.77 8.53 -4.57
C GLY A 167 -7.08 9.21 -5.01
N ASP A 168 -7.09 10.54 -5.09
CA ASP A 168 -7.98 11.32 -5.97
C ASP A 168 -7.24 12.62 -6.36
N LEU A 169 -6.15 12.47 -7.12
CA LEU A 169 -5.21 13.58 -7.36
C LEU A 169 -5.83 14.72 -8.15
N ASN A 170 -6.76 14.38 -9.05
CA ASN A 170 -7.45 15.34 -9.91
C ASN A 170 -8.75 15.89 -9.27
N GLN A 171 -9.11 15.42 -8.08
CA GLN A 171 -10.27 15.84 -7.29
C GLN A 171 -11.60 15.68 -8.03
N ASP A 172 -11.73 14.62 -8.85
CA ASP A 172 -12.95 14.37 -9.60
C ASP A 172 -13.95 13.45 -8.88
N GLY A 173 -13.59 12.99 -7.68
CA GLY A 173 -14.41 12.18 -6.81
C GLY A 173 -14.40 10.68 -7.15
N ARG A 174 -13.61 10.25 -8.14
CA ARG A 174 -13.39 8.83 -8.40
C ARG A 174 -12.11 8.36 -7.70
N PRO A 175 -12.11 7.17 -7.08
CA PRO A 175 -10.91 6.65 -6.46
C PRO A 175 -9.88 6.28 -7.54
N ASP A 176 -8.70 6.88 -7.43
CA ASP A 176 -7.51 6.59 -8.20
C ASP A 176 -6.58 5.63 -7.45
N LEU A 177 -5.54 5.15 -8.15
CA LEU A 177 -4.44 4.40 -7.54
C LEU A 177 -3.12 5.12 -7.72
N LEU A 178 -2.42 5.33 -6.60
CA LEU A 178 -1.01 5.72 -6.60
C LEU A 178 -0.17 4.50 -6.32
N PHE A 179 0.87 4.27 -7.11
CA PHE A 179 1.77 3.16 -6.86
C PHE A 179 3.21 3.53 -7.13
N THR A 180 4.12 2.83 -6.46
CA THR A 180 5.55 3.00 -6.60
C THR A 180 6.20 1.76 -7.17
N ASN A 181 7.34 1.99 -7.80
CA ASN A 181 8.21 0.92 -8.23
C ASN A 181 9.66 1.31 -7.91
N GLY A 182 10.36 0.42 -7.22
CA GLY A 182 11.66 0.68 -6.63
C GLY A 182 12.13 -0.41 -5.67
N ASP A 183 11.51 -1.59 -5.69
CA ASP A 183 11.93 -2.71 -4.86
C ASP A 183 13.38 -3.17 -5.16
N GLY A 184 14.05 -3.67 -4.12
CA GLY A 184 15.44 -4.12 -4.15
C GLY A 184 15.61 -5.65 -4.16
N PHE A 185 14.53 -6.44 -4.09
CA PHE A 185 14.59 -7.91 -3.99
C PHE A 185 14.65 -8.66 -5.32
N GLY A 186 14.96 -7.98 -6.43
CA GLY A 186 15.13 -8.60 -7.75
C GLY A 186 16.27 -9.63 -7.83
N PRO A 187 16.43 -10.33 -8.97
CA PRO A 187 17.35 -11.46 -9.15
C PRO A 187 18.84 -11.11 -8.95
N THR A 188 19.19 -9.82 -9.03
CA THR A 188 20.44 -9.29 -8.51
C THR A 188 20.13 -8.27 -7.42
N PRO A 189 20.14 -8.67 -6.12
CA PRO A 189 19.82 -7.81 -4.99
C PRO A 189 20.93 -6.77 -4.77
N VAL A 190 20.98 -5.78 -5.64
CA VAL A 190 21.92 -4.66 -5.61
C VAL A 190 21.11 -3.38 -5.46
N PRO A 191 21.12 -2.77 -4.26
CA PRO A 191 20.51 -1.46 -4.04
C PRO A 191 20.99 -0.43 -5.06
N GLY A 192 20.14 0.54 -5.36
CA GLY A 192 20.50 1.66 -6.22
C GLY A 192 19.51 1.94 -7.33
N ALA A 193 19.76 3.05 -8.01
CA ALA A 193 18.86 3.58 -9.01
C ALA A 193 18.70 2.64 -10.22
N ARG A 194 17.48 2.60 -10.75
CA ARG A 194 17.17 2.12 -12.09
C ARG A 194 16.36 3.20 -12.81
N PRO A 195 16.47 3.33 -14.15
CA PRO A 195 15.76 4.36 -14.90
C PRO A 195 14.23 4.32 -14.77
N TRP A 196 13.67 3.16 -14.46
CA TRP A 196 12.23 2.98 -14.32
C TRP A 196 11.71 3.26 -12.92
N HIS A 197 12.55 3.33 -11.88
CA HIS A 197 12.11 3.54 -10.50
C HIS A 197 11.41 4.89 -10.33
N GLY A 198 10.29 4.91 -9.61
CA GLY A 198 9.58 6.15 -9.36
C GLY A 198 8.17 5.97 -8.82
N VAL A 199 7.41 7.04 -8.97
CA VAL A 199 6.02 7.16 -8.52
C VAL A 199 5.12 7.27 -9.74
N GLN A 200 4.03 6.52 -9.73
CA GLN A 200 3.07 6.39 -10.81
C GLN A 200 1.66 6.66 -10.30
N TRP A 201 0.77 7.01 -11.22
CA TRP A 201 -0.64 7.26 -10.99
C TRP A 201 -1.46 6.53 -12.05
N LEU A 202 -2.42 5.72 -11.61
CA LEU A 202 -3.51 5.25 -12.45
C LEU A 202 -4.72 6.12 -12.17
N GLU A 203 -5.02 7.01 -13.10
CA GLU A 203 -6.22 7.86 -13.06
C GLU A 203 -7.44 7.02 -13.43
N ASN A 204 -8.44 6.99 -12.56
CA ASN A 204 -9.71 6.35 -12.84
C ASN A 204 -10.53 7.23 -13.78
N THR A 205 -10.73 6.79 -15.02
CA THR A 205 -11.52 7.49 -16.05
C THR A 205 -13.01 7.13 -16.03
N GLY A 206 -13.43 6.31 -15.05
CA GLY A 206 -14.80 5.86 -14.84
C GLY A 206 -15.07 4.44 -15.37
N SER A 207 -16.09 3.80 -14.80
CA SER A 207 -16.47 2.40 -15.12
C SER A 207 -15.30 1.42 -14.97
N GLY A 208 -14.42 1.68 -14.00
CA GLY A 208 -13.24 0.89 -13.68
C GLY A 208 -12.14 0.98 -14.72
N ASN A 209 -12.16 1.95 -15.64
CA ASN A 209 -11.10 2.12 -16.63
C ASN A 209 -10.02 3.06 -16.10
N PHE A 210 -8.75 2.75 -16.34
CA PHE A 210 -7.64 3.53 -15.82
C PHE A 210 -6.72 4.05 -16.94
N GLU A 211 -6.18 5.25 -16.75
CA GLU A 211 -5.11 5.82 -17.56
C GLU A 211 -3.81 5.89 -16.73
N TYR A 212 -2.72 5.32 -17.27
CA TYR A 212 -1.42 5.35 -16.62
C TYR A 212 -0.69 6.68 -16.84
N ARG A 213 -0.13 7.23 -15.77
CA ARG A 213 0.68 8.45 -15.74
C ARG A 213 1.91 8.25 -14.86
N ARG A 214 3.08 8.70 -15.33
CA ARG A 214 4.31 8.76 -14.51
C ARG A 214 4.39 10.11 -13.82
N ILE A 215 4.42 10.11 -12.48
CA ILE A 215 4.54 11.35 -11.68
C ILE A 215 5.98 11.82 -11.68
N GLY A 216 6.94 10.92 -11.42
CA GLY A 216 8.35 11.28 -11.45
C GLY A 216 9.29 10.20 -10.94
N ASP A 217 10.58 10.47 -11.10
CA ASP A 217 11.65 9.52 -10.79
C ASP A 217 12.03 9.59 -9.30
N LEU A 218 12.09 8.42 -8.67
CA LEU A 218 12.59 8.25 -7.31
C LEU A 218 13.23 6.87 -7.20
N PRO A 219 14.57 6.77 -7.20
CA PRO A 219 15.25 5.52 -6.93
C PRO A 219 14.80 4.91 -5.61
N GLY A 220 14.45 3.62 -5.61
CA GLY A 220 14.07 2.93 -4.38
C GLY A 220 12.69 3.31 -3.86
N ALA A 221 11.82 3.91 -4.69
CA ALA A 221 10.52 4.45 -4.30
C ALA A 221 9.63 3.43 -3.57
N TYR A 222 9.02 3.87 -2.48
CA TYR A 222 8.10 3.12 -1.62
C TYR A 222 6.98 4.01 -1.07
N SER A 223 5.86 3.36 -0.75
CA SER A 223 4.70 3.92 -0.03
C SER A 223 4.34 5.34 -0.45
N PRO A 224 3.72 5.52 -1.64
CA PRO A 224 3.19 6.82 -2.01
C PRO A 224 2.03 7.18 -1.06
N VAL A 225 1.95 8.45 -0.66
CA VAL A 225 0.83 9.01 0.10
C VAL A 225 0.46 10.36 -0.49
N GLN A 226 -0.83 10.69 -0.49
CA GLN A 226 -1.33 11.98 -0.98
C GLN A 226 -1.67 12.93 0.16
N CYS A 227 -1.36 14.21 -0.02
CA CYS A 227 -1.83 15.29 0.83
C CYS A 227 -1.60 16.63 0.13
N ASP A 228 -2.40 17.64 0.47
CA ASP A 228 -2.08 19.03 0.14
C ASP A 228 -1.00 19.54 1.11
N LEU A 229 0.28 19.38 0.73
CA LEU A 229 1.41 19.63 1.64
C LEU A 229 1.67 21.14 1.81
N ASP A 230 1.51 21.91 0.74
CA ASP A 230 1.76 23.36 0.74
C ASP A 230 0.51 24.23 0.88
N ARG A 231 -0.66 23.59 0.99
CA ARG A 231 -1.97 24.20 1.26
C ARG A 231 -2.46 25.09 0.12
N ASP A 232 -2.11 24.72 -1.12
CA ASP A 232 -2.56 25.41 -2.33
C ASP A 232 -3.90 24.88 -2.88
N GLY A 233 -4.44 23.83 -2.26
CA GLY A 233 -5.71 23.21 -2.59
C GLY A 233 -5.59 22.02 -3.54
N ASN A 234 -4.42 21.78 -4.14
CA ASN A 234 -4.16 20.60 -4.97
C ASN A 234 -3.55 19.49 -4.12
N LEU A 235 -3.96 18.24 -4.36
CA LEU A 235 -3.30 17.11 -3.69
C LEU A 235 -1.94 16.86 -4.34
N ASP A 236 -0.92 16.80 -3.49
CA ASP A 236 0.45 16.41 -3.84
C ASP A 236 0.68 14.93 -3.56
N VAL A 237 1.86 14.43 -3.96
CA VAL A 237 2.32 13.09 -3.61
C VAL A 237 3.63 13.13 -2.84
N ILE A 238 3.72 12.38 -1.75
CA ILE A 238 4.96 12.15 -1.01
C ILE A 238 5.31 10.67 -1.16
N ALA A 239 6.59 10.37 -1.39
CA ALA A 239 7.08 9.00 -1.46
C ALA A 239 8.42 8.86 -0.74
N ALA A 240 8.60 7.71 -0.11
CA ALA A 240 9.82 7.33 0.58
C ALA A 240 10.76 6.57 -0.36
N SER A 241 12.01 6.41 0.06
CA SER A 241 12.97 5.55 -0.63
C SER A 241 13.62 4.57 0.33
N CYS A 242 13.51 3.28 0.02
CA CYS A 242 14.03 2.19 0.86
C CYS A 242 15.29 1.52 0.27
N PHE A 243 15.34 1.35 -1.06
CA PHE A 243 16.41 0.58 -1.73
C PHE A 243 17.29 1.43 -2.65
N ASN A 244 17.63 2.63 -2.19
CA ASN A 244 18.59 3.50 -2.88
C ASN A 244 20.05 3.09 -2.63
N ASP A 245 20.99 3.70 -3.34
CA ASP A 245 22.43 3.55 -3.08
C ASP A 245 22.86 4.45 -1.93
N TRP A 246 22.72 3.94 -0.71
CA TRP A 246 22.95 4.67 0.53
C TRP A 246 24.43 4.97 0.82
N PHE A 247 25.37 4.40 0.07
CA PHE A 247 26.78 4.81 0.15
C PHE A 247 27.04 6.18 -0.49
N LYS A 248 26.04 6.77 -1.16
CA LYS A 248 26.11 8.10 -1.75
C LYS A 248 25.28 9.10 -0.94
N PRO A 249 25.90 10.12 -0.30
CA PRO A 249 25.23 11.00 0.67
C PRO A 249 24.21 11.99 0.07
N LYS A 250 23.99 11.98 -1.25
CA LYS A 250 23.01 12.84 -1.94
C LYS A 250 21.81 12.05 -2.47
N HIS A 251 21.67 10.81 -2.05
CA HIS A 251 20.56 9.97 -2.47
C HIS A 251 19.34 10.23 -1.59
N GLU A 252 18.22 10.43 -2.26
CA GLU A 252 17.01 10.98 -1.67
C GLU A 252 16.32 9.88 -0.86
N SER A 253 15.96 10.18 0.40
CA SER A 253 15.22 9.25 1.26
C SER A 253 13.73 9.59 1.34
N LEU A 254 13.38 10.86 1.15
CA LEU A 254 12.00 11.35 1.14
C LEU A 254 11.84 12.44 0.08
N ALA A 255 10.84 12.28 -0.79
CA ALA A 255 10.55 13.22 -1.86
C ALA A 255 9.09 13.67 -1.84
N TRP A 256 8.86 14.93 -2.21
CA TRP A 256 7.57 15.55 -2.41
C TRP A 256 7.42 15.92 -3.88
N PHE A 257 6.38 15.40 -4.52
CA PHE A 257 5.97 15.73 -5.88
C PHE A 257 4.81 16.70 -5.77
N ARG A 258 5.15 17.99 -5.81
CA ARG A 258 4.20 19.09 -5.75
C ARG A 258 3.36 19.12 -7.01
N ASN A 259 2.05 19.10 -6.87
CA ASN A 259 1.12 19.27 -7.97
C ASN A 259 1.09 20.75 -8.38
N ASN A 260 1.31 21.04 -9.66
CA ASN A 260 1.32 22.41 -10.16
C ASN A 260 -0.09 22.97 -10.42
N GLY A 261 -1.14 22.20 -10.12
CA GLY A 261 -2.55 22.55 -10.34
C GLY A 261 -3.11 22.14 -11.71
N ASP A 262 -2.31 21.46 -12.52
CA ASP A 262 -2.66 20.95 -13.86
C ASP A 262 -2.27 19.47 -14.06
N MET A 263 -2.08 18.74 -12.95
CA MET A 263 -1.61 17.36 -12.91
C MET A 263 -0.20 17.17 -13.51
N THR A 264 0.58 18.25 -13.62
CA THR A 264 2.04 18.17 -13.74
C THR A 264 2.68 18.31 -12.37
N PHE A 265 3.80 17.63 -12.15
CA PHE A 265 4.42 17.53 -10.84
C PHE A 265 5.85 18.07 -10.84
N THR A 266 6.19 18.80 -9.78
CA THR A 266 7.55 19.27 -9.50
C THR A 266 8.14 18.50 -8.32
N LYS A 267 9.26 17.80 -8.53
CA LYS A 267 9.93 17.05 -7.47
C LYS A 267 10.76 17.98 -6.58
N HIS A 268 10.47 17.97 -5.29
CA HIS A 268 11.23 18.54 -4.19
C HIS A 268 11.79 17.43 -3.31
N ILE A 269 13.03 17.59 -2.84
CA ILE A 269 13.62 16.63 -1.91
C ILE A 269 13.38 17.13 -0.49
N LEU A 270 12.68 16.33 0.31
CA LEU A 270 12.42 16.64 1.70
C LEU A 270 13.57 16.18 2.60
N ALA A 271 14.17 15.01 2.29
CA ALA A 271 15.24 14.46 3.09
C ALA A 271 16.23 13.61 2.29
N TYR A 272 17.47 13.58 2.77
CA TYR A 272 18.52 12.63 2.40
C TYR A 272 18.85 11.67 3.55
N ASP A 273 18.43 12.03 4.77
CA ASP A 273 18.66 11.30 6.02
C ASP A 273 17.46 11.53 6.95
N PRO A 274 17.03 10.52 7.75
CA PRO A 274 17.50 9.12 7.72
C PRO A 274 17.16 8.40 6.42
N THR A 275 17.90 7.30 6.16
CA THR A 275 17.80 6.46 4.97
C THR A 275 16.83 5.28 5.18
N HIS A 276 16.64 4.44 4.15
CA HIS A 276 15.86 3.21 4.23
C HIS A 276 14.38 3.39 4.61
N LEU A 277 13.77 4.52 4.26
CA LEU A 277 12.38 4.78 4.57
C LEU A 277 11.48 3.86 3.71
N LEU A 278 10.63 3.08 4.37
CA LEU A 278 9.78 2.07 3.72
C LEU A 278 8.31 2.44 3.77
N THR A 279 7.82 2.93 4.91
CA THR A 279 6.40 3.25 5.09
C THR A 279 6.22 4.73 5.35
N LEU A 280 5.09 5.27 4.88
CA LEU A 280 4.68 6.66 5.08
C LEU A 280 3.21 6.73 5.48
N ALA A 281 2.90 7.67 6.34
CA ALA A 281 1.55 8.13 6.65
C ALA A 281 1.54 9.66 6.78
N VAL A 282 0.45 10.29 6.40
CA VAL A 282 0.23 11.73 6.59
C VAL A 282 -1.05 11.94 7.37
N ALA A 283 -0.99 12.78 8.40
CA ALA A 283 -2.15 13.10 9.23
C ALA A 283 -2.02 14.48 9.90
N ASN A 284 -3.14 15.07 10.29
CA ASN A 284 -3.16 16.19 11.22
C ASN A 284 -2.95 15.68 12.66
N LEU A 285 -1.74 15.21 12.95
CA LEU A 285 -1.43 14.43 14.16
C LEU A 285 -1.74 15.17 15.48
N PHE A 286 -1.62 16.50 15.48
CA PHE A 286 -1.77 17.33 16.68
C PHE A 286 -2.93 18.32 16.58
N GLY A 287 -3.83 18.17 15.61
CA GLY A 287 -4.99 19.04 15.46
C GLY A 287 -4.66 20.49 15.03
N THR A 288 -3.45 20.75 14.54
CA THR A 288 -3.02 22.09 14.09
C THR A 288 -3.60 22.48 12.73
N GLY A 289 -4.11 21.50 11.98
CA GLY A 289 -4.57 21.67 10.60
C GLY A 289 -3.43 21.65 9.58
N GLU A 290 -2.22 21.34 10.02
CA GLU A 290 -1.05 21.13 9.15
C GLU A 290 -0.81 19.63 8.95
N PRO A 291 -0.43 19.20 7.74
CA PRO A 291 -0.11 17.79 7.48
C PRO A 291 1.25 17.42 8.09
N TRP A 292 1.25 16.46 9.02
CA TRP A 292 2.46 15.85 9.56
C TRP A 292 2.76 14.55 8.83
N ILE A 293 4.03 14.29 8.53
CA ILE A 293 4.46 13.03 7.91
C ILE A 293 5.01 12.13 9.01
N VAL A 294 4.64 10.86 8.99
CA VAL A 294 5.24 9.80 9.81
C VAL A 294 5.86 8.78 8.88
N SER A 295 7.10 8.38 9.15
CA SER A 295 7.78 7.36 8.34
C SER A 295 8.38 6.27 9.18
N GLY A 296 8.39 5.04 8.67
CA GLY A 296 9.10 3.91 9.25
C GLY A 296 10.19 3.41 8.31
N ALA A 297 11.27 2.86 8.86
CA ALA A 297 12.43 2.45 8.09
C ALA A 297 12.73 0.95 8.17
N PHE A 298 13.26 0.40 7.08
CA PHE A 298 13.58 -1.02 6.96
C PHE A 298 14.97 -1.25 6.36
N HIS A 299 15.89 -1.70 7.21
CA HIS A 299 17.32 -1.81 6.89
C HIS A 299 17.67 -3.22 6.42
N ALA A 300 17.30 -3.57 5.18
CA ALA A 300 17.64 -4.87 4.59
C ALA A 300 19.05 -4.94 3.98
N TRP A 301 19.68 -3.78 3.71
CA TRP A 301 21.04 -3.68 3.16
C TRP A 301 21.87 -2.65 3.93
N PRO A 302 23.21 -2.74 3.88
CA PRO A 302 24.08 -1.73 4.45
C PRO A 302 23.94 -0.37 3.73
N PRO A 303 24.29 0.74 4.40
CA PRO A 303 24.90 0.82 5.72
C PRO A 303 23.87 0.61 6.85
N TYR A 304 24.31 -0.08 7.92
CA TYR A 304 23.50 -0.31 9.13
C TYR A 304 23.82 0.71 10.23
N GLU A 305 24.19 1.92 9.81
CA GLU A 305 24.51 3.04 10.68
C GLU A 305 23.22 3.87 10.88
N GLU A 306 23.03 4.41 12.09
CA GLU A 306 21.89 5.30 12.41
C GLU A 306 20.50 4.71 12.09
N MET A 307 20.35 3.40 12.32
CA MET A 307 19.11 2.66 12.05
C MET A 307 17.94 3.21 12.85
N THR A 308 17.09 3.99 12.17
CA THR A 308 15.86 4.51 12.74
C THR A 308 14.72 3.50 12.58
N ARG A 309 13.69 3.61 13.41
CA ARG A 309 12.48 2.75 13.32
C ARG A 309 11.24 3.53 12.94
N LEU A 310 11.01 4.67 13.59
CA LEU A 310 9.85 5.54 13.40
C LEU A 310 10.30 6.99 13.52
N LEU A 311 9.83 7.84 12.61
CA LEU A 311 10.13 9.27 12.53
C LEU A 311 8.85 10.06 12.36
N ILE A 312 8.82 11.23 12.98
CA ILE A 312 7.79 12.24 12.78
C ILE A 312 8.48 13.45 12.16
N TRP A 313 7.99 13.89 11.01
CA TRP A 313 8.51 15.04 10.28
C TRP A 313 7.62 16.23 10.54
N GLU A 314 8.21 17.26 11.13
CA GLU A 314 7.52 18.50 11.47
C GLU A 314 7.43 19.44 10.24
N PRO A 315 6.25 19.99 9.95
CA PRO A 315 6.11 21.08 8.99
C PRO A 315 7.01 22.25 9.39
N GLN A 316 7.93 22.64 8.51
CA GLN A 316 8.72 23.85 8.76
C GLN A 316 7.87 25.08 8.40
N PRO A 317 7.75 26.08 9.28
CA PRO A 317 7.19 27.36 8.87
C PRO A 317 8.06 27.93 7.74
N ASN A 318 7.42 28.41 6.67
CA ASN A 318 8.11 29.03 5.54
C ASN A 318 9.17 30.05 6.04
N PRO A 319 10.41 30.01 5.50
CA PRO A 319 11.46 30.96 5.88
C PRO A 319 11.13 32.42 5.52
#